data_AF-A0A960VKQ5-F1
#
_entry.id   AF-A0A960VKQ5-F1
#
_cell.length_a   1.000
_cell.length_b   1.000
_cell.length_c   1.000
_cell.angle_alpha   90.00
_cell.angle_beta   90.00
_cell.angle_gamma   90.00
#
_symmetry.space_group_name_H-M   'P 1'
#
loop_
_entity.id
_entity.type
_entity.pdbx_description
1 polymer ?
#
loop_
_entity_poly.entity_id
_entity_poly.type
_entity_poly.pdbx_seq_one_letter_code
_entity_poly.pdbx_strand_id
1 'polypeptide(L)'
;MKSLFRISMILTLVALGASGALAAIDLVADHQDIEGPFKTGPDVTAACLDCHEDAAHDFMKTSHWTWMPMQDVIGKGQVPLGKKNTLNNFCIAVDSNWPRCTSCHAGYGWKDASFDFDNPQNIDCLVCHDQTGTYKKFPTGAGHPVYEPTEWMGKTWQPVDLASIARSAGKPSRGNCGACHFSGGGGNNVKHGDMEKALMKPDFALDVHMSAEGQDFSCQECHTTESHDIQGNAFFVSPGGGNHLDCTSCHDGDFHSKKILNFHTKSIACQTCHIPTFARANPTKTWWDWSTAGQDVKVENDENGMPLYDKKKGTFKWEKNVVPTYAWYNGVSGQYLLGDEINPAQVTSLNWPAGNRLDTKAKITPFKAMRGKQVYDKKLNTILVPKLFGKDGFWKNGFEWKAALDLGTKSIGQDFSGEYDFAETVSYWKINHQVAPAKDALKCKDCHAKDGQGRMDWQGLGYEGDPSKKRGISRFELKDAYKDE
;
A
#
# COMPACT_ATOMS: atom_id res chain seq x y z
N MET A 1 -15.27 84.87 -9.29
CA MET A 1 -14.90 84.47 -7.92
C MET A 1 -15.61 83.14 -7.62
N LYS A 2 -14.87 82.05 -7.35
CA LYS A 2 -15.31 80.72 -6.84
C LYS A 2 -16.05 79.82 -7.86
N SER A 3 -15.87 78.48 -7.95
CA SER A 3 -15.11 77.44 -7.23
C SER A 3 -14.80 76.28 -8.22
N LEU A 4 -13.62 75.63 -8.29
CA LEU A 4 -13.08 74.53 -7.48
C LEU A 4 -14.08 73.44 -7.01
N PHE A 5 -13.86 72.19 -7.46
CA PHE A 5 -13.58 70.95 -6.67
C PHE A 5 -14.30 69.64 -7.09
N ARG A 6 -13.46 68.60 -7.26
CA ARG A 6 -13.56 67.17 -6.87
C ARG A 6 -13.84 66.06 -7.91
N ILE A 7 -12.76 65.32 -8.10
CA ILE A 7 -12.57 63.89 -8.40
C ILE A 7 -13.54 62.99 -7.62
N SER A 8 -14.09 61.94 -8.25
CA SER A 8 -14.18 60.63 -7.59
C SER A 8 -14.15 59.48 -8.62
N MET A 9 -13.29 58.52 -8.31
CA MET A 9 -12.92 57.32 -9.03
C MET A 9 -13.66 56.16 -8.34
N ILE A 10 -14.40 55.33 -9.08
CA ILE A 10 -14.88 54.05 -8.57
C ILE A 10 -14.35 52.95 -9.49
N LEU A 11 -13.42 52.20 -8.92
CA LEU A 11 -12.86 50.93 -9.37
C LEU A 11 -13.97 49.86 -9.32
N THR A 12 -14.22 49.17 -10.42
CA THR A 12 -15.00 47.93 -10.43
C THR A 12 -14.01 46.77 -10.23
N LEU A 13 -13.99 46.18 -9.03
CA LEU A 13 -13.20 45.00 -8.73
C LEU A 13 -14.02 43.73 -9.03
N VAL A 14 -13.43 42.86 -9.85
CA VAL A 14 -13.87 41.49 -10.16
C VAL A 14 -13.64 40.62 -8.91
N ALA A 15 -14.67 39.90 -8.47
CA ALA A 15 -14.56 38.88 -7.43
C ALA A 15 -15.34 37.62 -7.82
N LEU A 16 -14.68 36.70 -8.51
CA LEU A 16 -15.06 35.28 -8.55
C LEU A 16 -13.80 34.45 -8.31
N GLY A 17 -13.68 33.90 -7.10
CA GLY A 17 -12.54 33.04 -6.72
C GLY A 17 -12.29 33.02 -5.22
N ALA A 18 -13.27 32.62 -4.41
CA ALA A 18 -13.09 32.46 -2.95
C ALA A 18 -14.03 31.45 -2.28
N SER A 19 -14.70 30.56 -3.01
CA SER A 19 -15.70 29.65 -2.43
C SER A 19 -15.11 28.41 -1.75
N GLY A 20 -13.86 28.01 -2.06
CA GLY A 20 -13.25 26.79 -1.49
C GLY A 20 -12.57 26.98 -0.13
N ALA A 21 -12.05 28.18 0.15
CA ALA A 21 -11.29 28.45 1.39
C ALA A 21 -12.20 28.77 2.58
N LEU A 22 -13.36 29.42 2.35
CA LEU A 22 -14.31 29.73 3.43
C LEU A 22 -14.92 28.46 4.05
N ALA A 23 -15.34 27.49 3.22
CA ALA A 23 -15.98 26.26 3.70
C ALA A 23 -15.05 25.40 4.58
N ALA A 24 -13.74 25.38 4.30
CA ALA A 24 -12.77 24.63 5.11
C ALA A 24 -12.46 25.31 6.47
N ILE A 25 -12.64 26.63 6.56
CA ILE A 25 -12.46 27.40 7.80
C ILE A 25 -13.68 27.20 8.72
N ASP A 26 -14.90 27.17 8.16
CA ASP A 26 -16.13 26.97 8.93
C ASP A 26 -16.19 25.56 9.57
N LEU A 27 -15.75 24.50 8.87
CA LEU A 27 -15.75 23.12 9.39
C LEU A 27 -14.82 22.89 10.61
N VAL A 28 -13.68 23.59 10.70
CA VAL A 28 -12.75 23.46 11.84
C VAL A 28 -13.21 24.31 13.03
N ALA A 29 -14.00 25.37 12.77
CA ALA A 29 -14.57 26.22 13.81
C ALA A 29 -15.57 25.45 14.68
N ASP A 30 -16.45 24.64 14.07
CA ASP A 30 -17.46 23.86 14.78
C ASP A 30 -16.86 22.75 15.64
N HIS A 31 -15.72 22.17 15.23
CA HIS A 31 -15.03 21.16 16.05
C HIS A 31 -14.43 21.73 17.35
N GLN A 32 -14.25 23.05 17.48
CA GLN A 32 -13.69 23.63 18.70
C GLN A 32 -14.58 23.43 19.93
N ASP A 33 -15.89 23.21 19.71
CA ASP A 33 -16.88 23.00 20.75
C ASP A 33 -16.92 21.56 21.27
N ILE A 34 -16.09 20.65 20.73
CA ILE A 34 -15.97 19.28 21.25
C ILE A 34 -15.41 19.33 22.69
N GLU A 35 -16.28 19.03 23.65
CA GLU A 35 -15.94 18.98 25.07
C GLU A 35 -15.38 17.60 25.44
N GLY A 36 -14.14 17.59 25.96
CA GLY A 36 -13.55 16.43 26.61
C GLY A 36 -13.70 16.48 28.14
N PRO A 37 -12.96 15.66 28.90
CA PRO A 37 -11.93 14.72 28.44
C PRO A 37 -12.52 13.38 27.94
N PHE A 38 -11.90 12.83 26.91
CA PHE A 38 -12.18 11.46 26.45
C PHE A 38 -11.24 10.46 27.13
N LYS A 39 -11.78 9.33 27.61
CA LYS A 39 -10.95 8.28 28.25
C LYS A 39 -10.36 7.33 27.21
N THR A 40 -11.09 7.11 26.12
CA THR A 40 -10.73 6.15 25.08
C THR A 40 -11.01 6.71 23.68
N GLY A 41 -10.48 6.02 22.66
CA GLY A 41 -10.75 6.32 21.25
C GLY A 41 -12.23 6.18 20.90
N PRO A 42 -12.91 5.08 21.29
CA PRO A 42 -14.35 4.94 21.12
C PRO A 42 -15.18 6.06 21.76
N ASP A 43 -14.76 6.64 22.89
CA ASP A 43 -15.45 7.80 23.47
C ASP A 43 -15.40 9.04 22.55
N VAL A 44 -14.29 9.22 21.83
CA VAL A 44 -14.19 10.28 20.80
C VAL A 44 -15.12 9.97 19.64
N THR A 45 -15.10 8.73 19.15
CA THR A 45 -15.96 8.32 18.03
C THR A 45 -17.43 8.48 18.40
N ALA A 46 -17.84 8.16 19.63
CA ALA A 46 -19.19 8.40 20.11
C ALA A 46 -19.60 9.88 19.97
N ALA A 47 -18.71 10.83 20.33
CA ALA A 47 -18.97 12.26 20.13
C ALA A 47 -19.00 12.66 18.64
N CYS A 48 -18.17 12.04 17.79
CA CYS A 48 -18.23 12.28 16.34
C CYS A 48 -19.56 11.82 15.73
N LEU A 49 -20.12 10.70 16.23
CA LEU A 49 -21.35 10.11 15.71
C LEU A 49 -22.59 10.99 15.94
N ASP A 50 -22.56 11.92 16.91
CA ASP A 50 -23.65 12.88 17.14
C ASP A 50 -23.94 13.76 15.91
N CYS A 51 -22.93 13.97 15.04
CA CYS A 51 -23.05 14.76 13.80
C CYS A 51 -22.67 13.99 12.52
N HIS A 52 -21.92 12.88 12.62
CA HIS A 52 -21.32 12.17 11.48
C HIS A 52 -21.72 10.69 11.39
N GLU A 53 -22.94 10.34 11.81
CA GLU A 53 -23.47 8.98 11.70
C GLU A 53 -23.45 8.44 10.26
N ASP A 54 -23.87 9.24 9.28
CA ASP A 54 -23.86 8.83 7.86
C ASP A 54 -22.45 8.52 7.34
N ALA A 55 -21.46 9.33 7.73
CA ALA A 55 -20.06 9.12 7.38
C ALA A 55 -19.52 7.79 7.95
N ALA A 56 -19.89 7.47 9.19
CA ALA A 56 -19.55 6.19 9.81
C ALA A 56 -20.17 5.01 9.06
N HIS A 57 -21.47 5.08 8.74
CA HIS A 57 -22.16 4.05 7.99
C HIS A 57 -21.57 3.84 6.59
N ASP A 58 -21.20 4.91 5.90
CA ASP A 58 -20.54 4.84 4.61
C ASP A 58 -19.14 4.22 4.72
N PHE A 59 -18.33 4.66 5.70
CA PHE A 59 -17.00 4.12 5.93
C PHE A 59 -17.01 2.62 6.25
N MET A 60 -17.97 2.14 7.04
CA MET A 60 -18.10 0.73 7.42
C MET A 60 -18.37 -0.21 6.23
N LYS A 61 -18.80 0.32 5.08
CA LYS A 61 -18.98 -0.48 3.85
C LYS A 61 -17.66 -0.70 3.11
N THR A 62 -16.60 0.04 3.46
CA THR A 62 -15.36 0.09 2.68
C THR A 62 -14.38 -1.01 3.05
N SER A 63 -13.37 -1.20 2.19
CA SER A 63 -12.26 -2.13 2.46
C SER A 63 -11.37 -1.68 3.63
N HIS A 64 -11.32 -0.39 3.97
CA HIS A 64 -10.54 0.12 5.10
C HIS A 64 -11.12 -0.31 6.45
N TRP A 65 -12.44 -0.50 6.52
CA TRP A 65 -13.13 -1.08 7.66
C TRP A 65 -13.12 -2.61 7.63
N THR A 66 -13.65 -3.21 6.56
CA THR A 66 -13.93 -4.66 6.52
C THR A 66 -12.67 -5.52 6.35
N TRP A 67 -11.63 -4.98 5.70
CA TRP A 67 -10.44 -5.71 5.24
C TRP A 67 -10.74 -6.95 4.38
N MET A 68 -11.97 -7.11 3.90
CA MET A 68 -12.42 -8.30 3.17
C MET A 68 -13.60 -7.97 2.24
N PRO A 69 -13.44 -7.00 1.32
CA PRO A 69 -14.47 -6.72 0.32
C PRO A 69 -14.71 -7.95 -0.57
N MET A 70 -15.84 -7.97 -1.28
CA MET A 70 -16.04 -8.94 -2.37
C MET A 70 -15.09 -8.64 -3.52
N GLN A 71 -14.46 -9.69 -4.06
CA GLN A 71 -13.48 -9.60 -5.14
C GLN A 71 -13.76 -10.69 -6.18
N ASP A 72 -13.63 -10.36 -7.46
CA ASP A 72 -13.59 -11.37 -8.52
C ASP A 72 -12.20 -11.99 -8.58
N VAL A 73 -12.10 -13.28 -8.26
CA VAL A 73 -10.84 -14.03 -8.27
C VAL A 73 -10.84 -15.01 -9.44
N ILE A 74 -9.77 -14.96 -10.22
CA ILE A 74 -9.58 -15.82 -11.41
C ILE A 74 -9.85 -17.28 -11.05
N GLY A 75 -10.84 -17.88 -11.73
CA GLY A 75 -11.20 -19.30 -11.56
C GLY A 75 -12.01 -19.62 -10.29
N LYS A 76 -12.33 -18.64 -9.45
CA LYS A 76 -13.09 -18.81 -8.20
C LYS A 76 -14.35 -17.92 -8.14
N GLY A 77 -14.44 -16.90 -8.98
CA GLY A 77 -15.56 -15.96 -9.03
C GLY A 77 -15.55 -14.97 -7.87
N GLN A 78 -16.72 -14.46 -7.49
CA GLN A 78 -16.88 -13.49 -6.40
C GLN A 78 -16.65 -14.17 -5.05
N VAL A 79 -15.56 -13.80 -4.37
CA VAL A 79 -15.22 -14.27 -3.02
C VAL A 79 -14.88 -13.11 -2.10
N PRO A 80 -15.21 -13.18 -0.80
CA PRO A 80 -14.77 -12.19 0.17
C PRO A 80 -13.26 -12.33 0.34
N LEU A 81 -12.48 -11.34 -0.09
CA LEU A 81 -11.03 -11.39 -0.09
C LEU A 81 -10.44 -10.01 0.20
N GLY A 82 -9.49 -9.97 1.11
CA GLY A 82 -8.70 -8.78 1.40
C GLY A 82 -7.64 -9.05 2.44
N LYS A 83 -7.11 -8.00 3.06
CA LYS A 83 -6.05 -8.12 4.07
C LYS A 83 -6.39 -9.08 5.21
N LYS A 84 -7.68 -9.24 5.56
CA LYS A 84 -8.16 -10.13 6.63
C LYS A 84 -7.72 -11.58 6.39
N ASN A 85 -7.93 -12.10 5.18
CA ASN A 85 -7.79 -13.52 4.83
C ASN A 85 -6.73 -13.79 3.74
N THR A 86 -5.98 -12.78 3.32
CA THR A 86 -4.90 -12.92 2.33
C THR A 86 -3.59 -13.32 2.99
N LEU A 87 -2.92 -14.34 2.46
CA LEU A 87 -1.56 -14.73 2.86
C LEU A 87 -0.51 -13.95 2.07
N ASN A 88 0.51 -13.41 2.76
CA ASN A 88 1.67 -12.78 2.14
C ASN A 88 2.98 -13.40 2.63
N ASN A 89 4.08 -13.12 1.94
CA ASN A 89 5.42 -13.55 2.34
C ASN A 89 6.19 -12.50 3.16
N PHE A 90 5.47 -11.74 3.99
CA PHE A 90 6.03 -10.91 5.06
C PHE A 90 5.68 -11.52 6.43
N CYS A 91 4.57 -11.08 7.02
CA CYS A 91 4.08 -11.56 8.32
C CYS A 91 3.08 -12.72 8.19
N ILE A 92 2.92 -13.28 6.99
CA ILE A 92 2.06 -14.43 6.67
C ILE A 92 0.59 -14.08 6.72
N ALA A 93 -0.02 -13.92 7.90
CA ALA A 93 -1.46 -13.75 8.05
C ALA A 93 -1.84 -12.77 9.17
N VAL A 94 -3.01 -12.15 9.04
CA VAL A 94 -3.63 -11.35 10.12
C VAL A 94 -4.22 -12.27 11.18
N ASP A 95 -4.87 -13.35 10.76
CA ASP A 95 -5.50 -14.31 11.66
C ASP A 95 -4.49 -14.87 12.66
N SER A 96 -4.96 -15.09 13.90
CA SER A 96 -4.19 -15.40 15.11
C SER A 96 -3.25 -14.30 15.63
N ASN A 97 -3.06 -13.21 14.87
CA ASN A 97 -2.06 -12.17 15.08
C ASN A 97 -2.64 -10.73 15.19
N TRP A 98 -3.97 -10.60 15.23
CA TRP A 98 -4.69 -9.32 15.06
C TRP A 98 -4.09 -8.14 15.82
N PRO A 99 -3.80 -8.17 17.14
CA PRO A 99 -3.44 -6.95 17.87
C PRO A 99 -2.17 -6.25 17.35
N ARG A 100 -1.29 -6.99 16.67
CA ARG A 100 -0.09 -6.44 16.03
C ARG A 100 -0.38 -5.89 14.63
N CYS A 101 -1.33 -6.48 13.92
CA CYS A 101 -1.68 -6.13 12.55
C CYS A 101 -2.68 -4.95 12.51
N THR A 102 -3.63 -4.95 13.43
CA THR A 102 -4.75 -3.99 13.52
C THR A 102 -4.33 -2.67 14.18
N SER A 103 -3.07 -2.52 14.58
CA SER A 103 -2.48 -1.18 14.78
C SER A 103 -2.54 -0.32 13.50
N CYS A 104 -2.73 -0.95 12.33
CA CYS A 104 -2.96 -0.29 11.04
C CYS A 104 -4.39 -0.47 10.51
N HIS A 105 -5.33 -0.98 11.33
CA HIS A 105 -6.76 -0.98 11.01
C HIS A 105 -7.35 0.36 11.44
N ALA A 106 -8.30 0.88 10.68
CA ALA A 106 -8.98 2.14 10.95
C ALA A 106 -10.12 1.95 11.98
N GLY A 107 -9.83 1.19 13.02
CA GLY A 107 -10.73 0.91 14.12
C GLY A 107 -9.99 0.60 15.42
N TYR A 108 -10.79 0.41 16.46
CA TYR A 108 -10.36 0.20 17.85
C TYR A 108 -10.84 -1.16 18.34
N GLY A 109 -9.92 -1.98 18.86
CA GLY A 109 -10.28 -3.18 19.61
C GLY A 109 -10.34 -4.46 18.79
N TRP A 110 -9.95 -4.45 17.51
CA TRP A 110 -9.86 -5.68 16.71
C TRP A 110 -8.68 -6.55 17.15
N LYS A 111 -8.93 -7.36 18.18
CA LYS A 111 -7.94 -8.20 18.86
C LYS A 111 -8.03 -9.69 18.51
N ASP A 112 -9.19 -10.13 18.02
CA ASP A 112 -9.48 -11.51 17.62
C ASP A 112 -10.68 -11.58 16.66
N ALA A 113 -11.16 -12.79 16.36
CA ALA A 113 -12.27 -13.04 15.44
C ALA A 113 -13.64 -12.52 15.94
N SER A 114 -13.77 -12.16 17.23
CA SER A 114 -15.03 -11.66 17.81
C SER A 114 -15.23 -10.15 17.67
N PHE A 115 -14.37 -9.48 16.88
CA PHE A 115 -14.51 -8.04 16.63
C PHE A 115 -15.86 -7.71 15.99
N ASP A 116 -16.54 -6.75 16.60
CA ASP A 116 -17.84 -6.28 16.16
C ASP A 116 -17.67 -5.22 15.05
N PHE A 117 -17.88 -5.66 13.81
CA PHE A 117 -17.84 -4.81 12.62
C PHE A 117 -19.12 -3.98 12.44
N ASP A 118 -20.17 -4.21 13.23
CA ASP A 118 -21.45 -3.51 13.15
C ASP A 118 -21.55 -2.36 14.16
N ASN A 119 -20.60 -2.25 15.10
CA ASN A 119 -20.55 -1.15 16.05
C ASN A 119 -19.75 0.06 15.50
N PRO A 120 -20.41 1.19 15.15
CA PRO A 120 -19.74 2.36 14.59
C PRO A 120 -18.81 3.06 15.60
N GLN A 121 -18.98 2.89 16.91
CA GLN A 121 -18.06 3.47 17.91
C GLN A 121 -16.65 2.85 17.85
N ASN A 122 -16.52 1.67 17.21
CA ASN A 122 -15.22 1.05 17.01
C ASN A 122 -14.43 1.67 15.85
N ILE A 123 -14.98 2.64 15.09
CA ILE A 123 -14.25 3.35 14.02
C ILE A 123 -13.18 4.26 14.63
N ASP A 124 -12.02 4.33 14.01
CA ASP A 124 -10.97 5.30 14.35
C ASP A 124 -11.03 6.48 13.38
N CYS A 125 -11.82 7.51 13.71
CA CYS A 125 -11.93 8.72 12.89
C CYS A 125 -10.60 9.51 12.88
N LEU A 126 -9.84 9.47 13.96
CA LEU A 126 -8.68 10.34 14.17
C LEU A 126 -7.47 9.93 13.34
N VAL A 127 -7.29 8.64 13.03
CA VAL A 127 -6.14 8.17 12.25
C VAL A 127 -6.02 8.85 10.89
N CYS A 128 -7.15 9.17 10.27
CA CYS A 128 -7.21 9.85 8.99
C CYS A 128 -7.31 11.37 9.11
N HIS A 129 -7.95 11.87 10.19
CA HIS A 129 -8.35 13.27 10.27
C HIS A 129 -7.52 14.15 11.22
N ASP A 130 -6.65 13.58 12.07
CA ASP A 130 -5.76 14.35 12.95
C ASP A 130 -4.91 15.37 12.19
N GLN A 131 -4.97 16.64 12.60
CA GLN A 131 -4.14 17.72 12.04
C GLN A 131 -2.99 18.13 12.97
N THR A 132 -2.93 17.61 14.20
CA THR A 132 -1.84 17.90 15.14
C THR A 132 -0.55 17.17 14.77
N GLY A 133 -0.65 16.03 14.07
CA GLY A 133 0.46 15.12 13.81
C GLY A 133 0.93 14.35 15.05
N THR A 134 0.14 14.37 16.13
CA THR A 134 0.48 13.73 17.41
C THR A 134 -0.29 12.43 17.63
N TYR A 135 -1.40 12.20 16.90
CA TYR A 135 -2.18 10.98 17.04
C TYR A 135 -1.37 9.76 16.60
N LYS A 136 -1.33 8.73 17.45
CA LYS A 136 -0.58 7.51 17.15
C LYS A 136 -1.15 6.29 17.85
N LYS A 137 -1.55 5.32 17.05
CA LYS A 137 -1.96 3.99 17.52
C LYS A 137 -0.77 3.24 18.11
N PHE A 138 -0.99 2.53 19.21
CA PHE A 138 0.03 1.72 19.86
C PHE A 138 0.31 0.45 19.03
N PRO A 139 1.58 0.10 18.75
CA PRO A 139 1.90 -0.99 17.81
C PRO A 139 1.36 -2.38 18.19
N THR A 140 0.97 -2.59 19.44
CA THR A 140 0.39 -3.85 19.91
C THR A 140 -0.97 -3.66 20.60
N GLY A 141 -1.58 -2.49 20.44
CA GLY A 141 -2.81 -2.09 21.14
C GLY A 141 -4.10 -2.43 20.41
N ALA A 142 -4.08 -3.32 19.40
CA ALA A 142 -5.27 -3.68 18.62
C ALA A 142 -6.04 -2.47 18.06
N GLY A 143 -5.30 -1.44 17.65
CA GLY A 143 -5.89 -0.23 17.10
C GLY A 143 -5.92 0.96 18.08
N HIS A 144 -5.82 0.75 19.39
CA HIS A 144 -5.86 1.84 20.35
C HIS A 144 -4.52 2.62 20.41
N PRO A 145 -4.52 3.95 20.64
CA PRO A 145 -3.39 4.64 21.24
C PRO A 145 -3.16 4.16 22.69
N VAL A 146 -2.12 4.65 23.36
CA VAL A 146 -1.98 4.44 24.81
C VAL A 146 -2.83 5.48 25.54
N TYR A 147 -3.50 5.07 26.63
CA TYR A 147 -4.32 5.96 27.48
C TYR A 147 -3.64 6.28 28.81
N GLU A 148 -2.55 5.57 29.11
CA GLU A 148 -1.68 5.78 30.25
C GLU A 148 -0.22 5.56 29.82
N PRO A 149 0.76 6.10 30.57
CA PRO A 149 2.17 5.87 30.29
C PRO A 149 2.48 4.37 30.19
N THR A 150 2.92 3.91 29.03
CA THR A 150 3.13 2.49 28.73
C THR A 150 4.55 2.23 28.25
N GLU A 151 5.28 1.32 28.91
CA GLU A 151 6.62 0.92 28.50
C GLU A 151 6.60 -0.07 27.34
N TRP A 152 7.33 0.24 26.26
CA TRP A 152 7.46 -0.65 25.12
C TRP A 152 8.77 -0.45 24.36
N MET A 153 9.52 -1.55 24.19
CA MET A 153 10.83 -1.55 23.51
C MET A 153 11.80 -0.50 24.09
N GLY A 154 11.84 -0.37 25.42
CA GLY A 154 12.73 0.55 26.12
C GLY A 154 12.37 2.03 25.97
N LYS A 155 11.12 2.33 25.61
CA LYS A 155 10.57 3.69 25.50
C LYS A 155 9.22 3.77 26.22
N THR A 156 9.02 4.83 27.00
CA THR A 156 7.72 5.20 27.53
C THR A 156 6.87 5.87 26.45
N TRP A 157 5.71 5.30 26.16
CA TRP A 157 4.69 5.90 25.31
C TRP A 157 3.75 6.70 26.20
N GLN A 158 3.61 7.99 25.89
CA GLN A 158 2.71 8.87 26.63
C GLN A 158 1.32 8.88 26.01
N PRO A 159 0.26 9.04 26.82
CA PRO A 159 -1.09 9.21 26.30
C PRO A 159 -1.20 10.44 25.40
N VAL A 160 -2.05 10.32 24.39
CA VAL A 160 -2.36 11.41 23.47
C VAL A 160 -3.49 12.27 24.04
N ASP A 161 -3.47 13.57 23.75
CA ASP A 161 -4.58 14.47 24.11
C ASP A 161 -5.72 14.29 23.09
N LEU A 162 -6.61 13.34 23.36
CA LEU A 162 -7.72 12.99 22.49
C LEU A 162 -8.66 14.17 22.23
N ALA A 163 -8.90 15.03 23.22
CA ALA A 163 -9.78 16.19 23.05
C ALA A 163 -9.15 17.23 22.12
N SER A 164 -7.86 17.54 22.32
CA SER A 164 -7.12 18.43 21.41
C SER A 164 -7.06 17.89 19.98
N ILE A 165 -6.82 16.58 19.82
CA ILE A 165 -6.79 15.92 18.51
C ILE A 165 -8.17 15.97 17.83
N ALA A 166 -9.24 15.64 18.56
CA ALA A 166 -10.60 15.70 18.04
C ALA A 166 -10.97 17.11 17.55
N ARG A 167 -10.66 18.15 18.33
CA ARG A 167 -10.87 19.55 17.93
C ARG A 167 -10.05 19.97 16.70
N SER A 168 -8.97 19.27 16.40
CA SER A 168 -8.13 19.54 15.22
C SER A 168 -8.61 18.82 13.96
N ALA A 169 -9.58 17.90 14.06
CA ALA A 169 -9.95 17.02 12.96
C ALA A 169 -10.26 17.80 11.66
N GLY A 170 -9.66 17.36 10.55
CA GLY A 170 -9.73 18.04 9.26
C GLY A 170 -9.37 17.14 8.08
N LYS A 171 -9.11 17.73 6.90
CA LYS A 171 -8.80 16.97 5.68
C LYS A 171 -7.49 16.17 5.84
N PRO A 172 -7.45 14.88 5.45
CA PRO A 172 -6.25 14.07 5.61
C PRO A 172 -5.01 14.64 4.90
N SER A 173 -3.87 14.55 5.57
CA SER A 173 -2.55 14.79 5.00
C SER A 173 -1.90 13.48 4.53
N ARG A 174 -0.78 13.58 3.80
CA ARG A 174 0.08 12.42 3.51
C ARG A 174 0.56 11.71 4.77
N GLY A 175 0.72 12.44 5.88
CA GLY A 175 1.10 11.89 7.17
C GLY A 175 0.05 10.93 7.76
N ASN A 176 -1.23 11.26 7.61
CA ASN A 176 -2.35 10.45 8.10
C ASN A 176 -2.40 9.11 7.35
N CYS A 177 -2.43 9.15 6.02
CA CYS A 177 -2.38 7.94 5.18
C CYS A 177 -1.08 7.14 5.45
N GLY A 178 0.02 7.87 5.58
CA GLY A 178 1.35 7.35 5.86
C GLY A 178 1.50 6.59 7.18
N ALA A 179 0.65 6.85 8.17
CA ALA A 179 0.65 6.14 9.46
C ALA A 179 0.53 4.63 9.28
N CYS A 180 -0.20 4.20 8.23
CA CYS A 180 -0.37 2.80 7.86
C CYS A 180 0.33 2.42 6.55
N HIS A 181 0.36 3.31 5.54
CA HIS A 181 0.85 2.96 4.21
C HIS A 181 2.36 3.05 4.04
N PHE A 182 3.06 3.88 4.84
CA PHE A 182 4.53 4.01 4.75
C PHE A 182 5.28 2.98 5.58
N SER A 183 4.59 2.29 6.48
CA SER A 183 5.18 1.32 7.40
C SER A 183 4.38 0.01 7.39
N GLY A 184 5.06 -1.09 7.09
CA GLY A 184 4.46 -2.42 7.02
C GLY A 184 5.55 -3.47 7.16
N GLY A 185 5.24 -4.72 7.46
CA GLY A 185 6.26 -5.77 7.57
C GLY A 185 7.34 -5.50 8.64
N GLY A 186 7.08 -4.60 9.59
CA GLY A 186 7.97 -4.27 10.70
C GLY A 186 8.75 -2.96 10.59
N GLY A 187 8.56 -2.12 9.56
CA GLY A 187 9.26 -0.83 9.47
C GLY A 187 8.89 0.05 8.29
N ASN A 188 9.55 1.21 8.20
CA ASN A 188 9.45 2.15 7.06
C ASN A 188 9.94 1.48 5.77
N ASN A 189 9.21 1.67 4.68
CA ASN A 189 9.53 1.17 3.33
C ASN A 189 9.80 -0.35 3.18
N VAL A 190 9.58 -1.18 4.20
CA VAL A 190 9.88 -2.62 4.13
C VAL A 190 9.02 -3.34 3.08
N LYS A 191 7.76 -2.91 2.93
CA LYS A 191 6.72 -3.67 2.23
C LYS A 191 6.53 -3.28 0.76
N HIS A 192 5.99 -2.10 0.47
CA HIS A 192 5.66 -1.70 -0.91
C HIS A 192 6.91 -1.31 -1.71
N GLY A 193 7.86 -0.61 -1.09
CA GLY A 193 9.10 -0.17 -1.74
C GLY A 193 8.97 1.19 -2.45
N ASP A 194 7.77 1.61 -2.84
CA ASP A 194 7.45 2.94 -3.37
C ASP A 194 6.64 3.80 -2.38
N MET A 195 6.38 3.32 -1.15
CA MET A 195 5.61 4.02 -0.12
C MET A 195 6.38 4.08 1.19
N GLU A 196 6.78 5.29 1.57
CA GLU A 196 7.70 5.52 2.69
C GLU A 196 7.55 6.91 3.32
N LYS A 197 8.08 7.08 4.53
CA LYS A 197 7.97 8.33 5.29
C LYS A 197 8.57 9.56 4.58
N ALA A 198 9.53 9.37 3.68
CA ALA A 198 10.07 10.46 2.88
C ALA A 198 9.00 11.15 2.02
N LEU A 199 7.91 10.43 1.67
CA LEU A 199 6.78 10.97 0.91
C LEU A 199 5.88 11.91 1.72
N MET A 200 6.10 12.09 3.03
CA MET A 200 5.43 13.17 3.76
C MET A 200 5.85 14.54 3.21
N LYS A 201 7.14 14.70 2.88
CA LYS A 201 7.73 15.93 2.34
C LYS A 201 8.83 15.57 1.33
N PRO A 202 8.48 14.99 0.17
CA PRO A 202 9.48 14.52 -0.78
C PRO A 202 10.10 15.70 -1.54
N ASP A 203 11.37 15.55 -1.92
CA ASP A 203 11.95 16.40 -2.97
C ASP A 203 11.34 16.05 -4.34
N PHE A 204 11.54 16.93 -5.31
CA PHE A 204 11.00 16.74 -6.67
C PHE A 204 11.61 15.51 -7.38
N ALA A 205 12.82 15.10 -6.99
CA ALA A 205 13.46 13.93 -7.57
C ALA A 205 12.78 12.63 -7.11
N LEU A 206 12.32 12.56 -5.87
CA LEU A 206 11.70 11.39 -5.27
C LEU A 206 10.26 11.19 -5.73
N ASP A 207 9.44 12.24 -5.79
CA ASP A 207 8.11 12.16 -6.39
C ASP A 207 7.66 13.52 -6.91
N VAL A 208 7.47 13.64 -8.22
CA VAL A 208 7.11 14.91 -8.85
C VAL A 208 5.73 15.43 -8.47
N HIS A 209 4.78 14.53 -8.14
CA HIS A 209 3.40 14.91 -7.84
C HIS A 209 3.25 15.34 -6.38
N MET A 210 3.87 14.61 -5.46
CA MET A 210 3.79 14.88 -4.02
C MET A 210 4.80 15.91 -3.52
N SER A 211 5.77 16.33 -4.34
CA SER A 211 6.74 17.34 -3.94
C SER A 211 6.14 18.74 -3.92
N ALA A 212 6.54 19.56 -2.95
CA ALA A 212 6.17 20.97 -2.86
C ALA A 212 6.70 21.83 -4.02
N GLU A 213 7.76 21.39 -4.70
CA GLU A 213 8.26 22.03 -5.93
C GLU A 213 7.45 21.63 -7.18
N GLY A 214 6.65 20.57 -7.08
CA GLY A 214 5.71 20.11 -8.10
C GLY A 214 4.29 20.58 -7.78
N GLN A 215 3.37 19.63 -7.63
CA GLN A 215 1.95 19.91 -7.35
C GLN A 215 1.59 19.84 -5.85
N ASP A 216 2.51 19.40 -4.99
CA ASP A 216 2.29 19.14 -3.56
C ASP A 216 1.04 18.29 -3.25
N PHE A 217 0.73 17.31 -4.09
CA PHE A 217 -0.50 16.54 -3.98
C PHE A 217 -0.60 15.82 -2.63
N SER A 218 -1.77 15.96 -2.00
CA SER A 218 -2.25 15.04 -0.99
C SER A 218 -2.63 13.70 -1.65
N CYS A 219 -2.81 12.63 -0.86
CA CYS A 219 -3.12 11.31 -1.43
C CYS A 219 -4.45 11.35 -2.20
N GLN A 220 -5.44 12.05 -1.66
CA GLN A 220 -6.79 12.16 -2.20
C GLN A 220 -6.91 12.97 -3.49
N GLU A 221 -5.87 13.72 -3.90
CA GLU A 221 -5.87 14.37 -5.22
C GLU A 221 -5.90 13.34 -6.36
N CYS A 222 -5.26 12.18 -6.16
CA CYS A 222 -5.33 11.05 -7.07
C CYS A 222 -6.34 9.99 -6.57
N HIS A 223 -6.29 9.66 -5.28
CA HIS A 223 -7.20 8.74 -4.63
C HIS A 223 -8.51 9.44 -4.26
N THR A 224 -9.23 9.90 -5.28
CA THR A 224 -10.49 10.61 -5.07
C THR A 224 -11.42 9.77 -4.19
N THR A 225 -12.13 10.43 -3.29
CA THR A 225 -12.88 9.78 -2.22
C THR A 225 -14.29 10.34 -2.20
N GLU A 226 -15.28 9.47 -2.33
CA GLU A 226 -16.70 9.80 -2.24
C GLU A 226 -17.33 8.87 -1.20
N SER A 227 -18.14 9.40 -0.28
CA SER A 227 -18.75 8.59 0.80
C SER A 227 -17.73 7.70 1.52
N HIS A 228 -16.56 8.26 1.86
CA HIS A 228 -15.44 7.56 2.47
C HIS A 228 -14.87 6.35 1.68
N ASP A 229 -15.37 6.06 0.48
CA ASP A 229 -14.82 5.03 -0.41
C ASP A 229 -13.64 5.63 -1.20
N ILE A 230 -12.44 5.25 -0.77
CA ILE A 230 -11.18 5.75 -1.32
C ILE A 230 -10.85 4.95 -2.59
N GLN A 231 -10.77 5.63 -3.73
CA GLN A 231 -10.41 4.99 -5.00
C GLN A 231 -8.98 4.42 -5.02
N GLY A 232 -8.73 3.41 -5.86
CA GLY A 232 -7.40 2.83 -6.05
C GLY A 232 -7.17 1.50 -5.33
N ASN A 233 -7.79 0.45 -5.84
CA ASN A 233 -7.65 -0.93 -5.39
C ASN A 233 -6.19 -1.38 -5.38
N ALA A 234 -5.81 -2.04 -4.28
CA ALA A 234 -4.47 -2.58 -4.12
C ALA A 234 -4.32 -3.92 -4.85
N PHE A 235 -3.36 -3.99 -5.79
CA PHE A 235 -3.05 -5.18 -6.61
C PHE A 235 -3.04 -6.51 -5.85
N PHE A 236 -2.46 -6.54 -4.64
CA PHE A 236 -2.27 -7.77 -3.87
C PHE A 236 -3.57 -8.25 -3.23
N VAL A 237 -4.34 -7.34 -2.62
CA VAL A 237 -5.49 -7.70 -1.77
C VAL A 237 -6.83 -7.42 -2.44
N SER A 238 -6.82 -6.88 -3.65
CA SER A 238 -8.02 -6.54 -4.43
C SER A 238 -7.85 -6.94 -5.90
N PRO A 239 -7.87 -8.25 -6.20
CA PRO A 239 -7.60 -8.78 -7.54
C PRO A 239 -8.64 -8.40 -8.60
N GLY A 240 -9.86 -8.00 -8.20
CA GLY A 240 -11.03 -7.90 -9.09
C GLY A 240 -11.09 -6.71 -10.05
N GLY A 241 -10.02 -5.93 -10.24
CA GLY A 241 -9.96 -4.99 -11.37
C GLY A 241 -10.79 -3.70 -11.28
N GLY A 242 -11.83 -3.62 -10.45
CA GLY A 242 -12.91 -2.65 -10.63
C GLY A 242 -12.62 -1.17 -10.36
N ASN A 243 -11.67 -0.83 -9.49
CA ASN A 243 -11.45 0.55 -9.03
C ASN A 243 -9.95 0.90 -9.09
N HIS A 244 -9.37 0.99 -10.29
CA HIS A 244 -7.95 1.30 -10.49
C HIS A 244 -7.76 2.76 -10.91
N LEU A 245 -6.71 3.38 -10.37
CA LEU A 245 -6.24 4.68 -10.86
C LEU A 245 -5.35 4.51 -12.09
N ASP A 246 -5.57 5.35 -13.09
CA ASP A 246 -4.70 5.49 -14.26
C ASP A 246 -4.18 6.93 -14.37
N CYS A 247 -2.96 7.08 -14.88
CA CYS A 247 -2.32 8.36 -15.14
C CYS A 247 -3.15 9.21 -16.12
N THR A 248 -3.93 8.55 -16.98
CA THR A 248 -4.75 9.22 -17.99
C THR A 248 -5.94 10.00 -17.44
N SER A 249 -6.20 9.92 -16.12
CA SER A 249 -7.23 10.73 -15.47
C SER A 249 -6.87 12.23 -15.45
N CYS A 250 -5.57 12.55 -15.42
CA CYS A 250 -5.06 13.92 -15.45
C CYS A 250 -4.23 14.22 -16.70
N HIS A 251 -3.62 13.18 -17.28
CA HIS A 251 -2.87 13.30 -18.52
C HIS A 251 -3.74 12.81 -19.69
N ASP A 252 -4.33 13.73 -20.48
CA ASP A 252 -5.02 13.38 -21.75
C ASP A 252 -4.27 13.79 -23.04
N GLY A 253 -4.43 13.01 -24.12
CA GLY A 253 -3.87 13.25 -25.45
C GLY A 253 -2.47 12.68 -25.75
N ASP A 254 -1.74 13.34 -26.66
CA ASP A 254 -0.36 13.02 -27.03
C ASP A 254 0.63 13.71 -26.09
N PHE A 255 0.95 13.06 -24.96
CA PHE A 255 1.82 13.61 -23.89
C PHE A 255 3.26 13.85 -24.30
N HIS A 256 3.72 13.16 -25.33
CA HIS A 256 5.10 13.21 -25.78
C HIS A 256 5.16 13.85 -27.17
N SER A 257 6.10 14.78 -27.34
CA SER A 257 6.41 15.35 -28.65
C SER A 257 6.86 14.31 -29.67
N LYS A 258 7.47 13.20 -29.21
CA LYS A 258 7.83 12.06 -30.06
C LYS A 258 6.65 11.09 -30.15
N LYS A 259 5.94 11.08 -31.29
CA LYS A 259 4.81 10.17 -31.58
C LYS A 259 5.10 8.70 -31.22
N ILE A 260 6.34 8.23 -31.43
CA ILE A 260 6.75 6.87 -31.08
C ILE A 260 6.59 6.57 -29.58
N LEU A 261 6.78 7.54 -28.68
CA LEU A 261 6.57 7.35 -27.24
C LEU A 261 5.07 7.24 -26.91
N ASN A 262 4.21 8.04 -27.56
CA ASN A 262 2.76 7.91 -27.42
C ASN A 262 2.30 6.52 -27.90
N PHE A 263 2.89 6.01 -28.99
CA PHE A 263 2.61 4.64 -29.46
C PHE A 263 2.99 3.56 -28.44
N HIS A 264 4.08 3.74 -27.68
CA HIS A 264 4.46 2.77 -26.62
C HIS A 264 3.39 2.65 -25.53
N THR A 265 2.60 3.70 -25.26
CA THR A 265 1.56 3.67 -24.21
C THR A 265 0.45 2.64 -24.47
N LYS A 266 0.32 2.15 -25.72
CA LYS A 266 -0.56 1.04 -26.08
C LYS A 266 -0.14 -0.29 -25.45
N SER A 267 1.15 -0.47 -25.16
CA SER A 267 1.72 -1.73 -24.66
C SER A 267 2.46 -1.57 -23.33
N ILE A 268 2.88 -0.35 -22.98
CA ILE A 268 3.71 -0.04 -21.82
C ILE A 268 2.93 0.88 -20.90
N ALA A 269 2.80 0.51 -19.62
CA ALA A 269 2.19 1.38 -18.60
C ALA A 269 3.10 2.59 -18.34
N CYS A 270 2.53 3.76 -18.05
CA CYS A 270 3.29 4.99 -17.79
C CYS A 270 4.32 4.78 -16.67
N GLN A 271 3.93 4.07 -15.62
CA GLN A 271 4.75 3.70 -14.47
C GLN A 271 6.05 3.00 -14.89
N THR A 272 6.03 2.16 -15.94
CA THR A 272 7.21 1.40 -16.40
C THR A 272 8.34 2.35 -16.81
N CYS A 273 8.02 3.43 -17.52
CA CYS A 273 9.01 4.40 -17.97
C CYS A 273 9.29 5.49 -16.93
N HIS A 274 8.28 5.90 -16.18
CA HIS A 274 8.36 7.05 -15.28
C HIS A 274 8.75 6.71 -13.83
N ILE A 275 8.84 5.43 -13.48
CA ILE A 275 9.36 4.95 -12.19
C ILE A 275 10.55 4.00 -12.49
N PRO A 276 11.72 4.56 -12.84
CA PRO A 276 12.87 3.77 -13.30
C PRO A 276 13.44 2.85 -12.21
N THR A 277 13.37 3.29 -10.95
CA THR A 277 13.69 2.49 -9.76
C THR A 277 12.75 2.88 -8.62
N PHE A 278 12.52 1.95 -7.69
CA PHE A 278 11.83 2.20 -6.42
C PHE A 278 12.80 2.05 -5.24
N ALA A 279 12.32 2.28 -4.02
CA ALA A 279 13.15 2.32 -2.81
C ALA A 279 14.30 3.31 -2.96
N ARG A 280 13.99 4.50 -3.50
CA ARG A 280 15.00 5.52 -3.84
C ARG A 280 15.50 6.28 -2.62
N ALA A 281 14.63 6.53 -1.63
CA ALA A 281 15.03 7.17 -0.38
C ALA A 281 15.51 6.16 0.67
N ASN A 282 14.75 5.09 0.95
CA ASN A 282 15.12 4.06 1.92
C ASN A 282 15.13 2.64 1.34
N PRO A 283 15.99 1.72 1.84
CA PRO A 283 15.97 0.32 1.43
C PRO A 283 14.63 -0.36 1.69
N THR A 284 14.33 -1.38 0.90
CA THR A 284 13.15 -2.23 1.04
C THR A 284 13.53 -3.69 1.08
N LYS A 285 12.72 -4.52 1.75
CA LYS A 285 13.00 -5.94 1.84
C LYS A 285 12.54 -6.64 0.57
N THR A 286 13.41 -7.44 -0.05
CA THR A 286 13.10 -8.21 -1.26
C THR A 286 13.21 -9.72 -1.04
N TRP A 287 13.75 -10.13 0.11
CA TRP A 287 13.78 -11.51 0.58
C TRP A 287 13.45 -11.61 2.08
N TRP A 288 12.63 -12.58 2.46
CA TRP A 288 12.39 -12.96 3.87
C TRP A 288 12.32 -14.48 4.02
N ASP A 289 13.32 -15.07 4.68
CA ASP A 289 13.38 -16.50 4.98
C ASP A 289 13.00 -16.77 6.43
N TRP A 290 11.82 -17.33 6.65
CA TRP A 290 11.37 -17.73 7.98
C TRP A 290 12.02 -19.04 8.48
N SER A 291 12.63 -19.84 7.61
CA SER A 291 13.22 -21.13 7.98
C SER A 291 14.40 -21.01 8.95
N THR A 292 15.05 -19.85 8.97
CA THR A 292 16.17 -19.55 9.87
C THR A 292 15.73 -18.91 11.19
N ALA A 293 14.45 -18.60 11.37
CA ALA A 293 13.96 -17.94 12.57
C ALA A 293 14.15 -18.81 13.82
N GLY A 294 14.41 -18.17 14.97
CA GLY A 294 14.64 -18.83 16.25
C GLY A 294 16.11 -19.18 16.54
N GLN A 295 16.99 -19.11 15.54
CA GLN A 295 18.41 -19.42 15.70
C GLN A 295 19.18 -18.29 16.42
N ASP A 296 20.20 -18.65 17.18
CA ASP A 296 21.15 -17.71 17.77
C ASP A 296 22.31 -17.47 16.80
N VAL A 297 22.14 -16.44 15.96
CA VAL A 297 23.12 -16.04 14.93
C VAL A 297 23.61 -14.63 15.22
N LYS A 298 24.89 -14.37 14.97
CA LYS A 298 25.43 -13.01 15.00
C LYS A 298 24.74 -12.17 13.92
N VAL A 299 24.07 -11.09 14.33
CA VAL A 299 23.38 -10.19 13.40
C VAL A 299 24.41 -9.32 12.68
N GLU A 300 24.47 -9.46 11.37
CA GLU A 300 25.21 -8.57 10.48
C GLU A 300 24.26 -7.59 9.78
N ASN A 301 24.81 -6.46 9.35
CA ASN A 301 24.08 -5.46 8.58
C ASN A 301 24.60 -5.43 7.13
N ASP A 302 23.71 -5.09 6.20
CA ASP A 302 24.10 -4.82 4.81
C ASP A 302 24.84 -3.46 4.68
N GLU A 303 25.22 -3.13 3.44
CA GLU A 303 25.86 -1.86 3.09
C GLU A 303 25.00 -0.61 3.39
N ASN A 304 23.69 -0.78 3.55
CA ASN A 304 22.74 0.27 3.89
C ASN A 304 22.46 0.33 5.41
N GLY A 305 23.15 -0.47 6.22
CA GLY A 305 22.96 -0.55 7.67
C GLY A 305 21.72 -1.33 8.11
N MET A 306 21.10 -2.10 7.20
CA MET A 306 19.91 -2.90 7.48
C MET A 306 20.28 -4.28 8.03
N PRO A 307 19.67 -4.76 9.12
CA PRO A 307 19.97 -6.06 9.67
C PRO A 307 19.58 -7.17 8.71
N LEU A 308 20.48 -8.12 8.48
CA LEU A 308 20.28 -9.29 7.62
C LEU A 308 19.57 -10.44 8.34
N TYR A 309 19.41 -10.35 9.66
CA TYR A 309 18.75 -11.37 10.47
C TYR A 309 18.01 -10.74 11.67
N ASP A 310 16.86 -11.30 12.04
CA ASP A 310 16.16 -11.03 13.30
C ASP A 310 15.69 -12.36 13.87
N LYS A 311 16.08 -12.70 15.12
CA LYS A 311 15.73 -13.98 15.74
C LYS A 311 14.24 -14.31 15.68
N LYS A 312 13.36 -13.29 15.73
CA LYS A 312 11.91 -13.46 15.66
C LYS A 312 11.38 -13.76 14.26
N LYS A 313 12.19 -13.58 13.23
CA LYS A 313 11.71 -13.45 11.85
C LYS A 313 12.55 -14.20 10.83
N GLY A 314 13.81 -14.52 11.13
CA GLY A 314 14.72 -15.18 10.22
C GLY A 314 15.56 -14.20 9.40
N THR A 315 15.96 -14.61 8.20
CA THR A 315 16.95 -13.93 7.36
C THR A 315 16.30 -13.01 6.34
N PHE A 316 16.95 -11.88 6.05
CA PHE A 316 16.47 -10.87 5.11
C PHE A 316 17.47 -10.57 4.01
N LYS A 317 16.96 -10.10 2.87
CA LYS A 317 17.72 -9.29 1.90
C LYS A 317 17.04 -7.94 1.75
N TRP A 318 17.84 -6.89 1.77
CA TRP A 318 17.42 -5.52 1.56
C TRP A 318 18.06 -4.99 0.28
N GLU A 319 17.32 -4.15 -0.44
CA GLU A 319 17.81 -3.51 -1.66
C GLU A 319 17.32 -2.06 -1.69
N LYS A 320 18.13 -1.19 -2.29
CA LYS A 320 17.84 0.24 -2.50
C LYS A 320 17.98 0.56 -4.00
N ASN A 321 17.24 1.54 -4.51
CA ASN A 321 17.21 1.88 -5.94
C ASN A 321 16.92 0.66 -6.84
N VAL A 322 15.90 -0.12 -6.47
CA VAL A 322 15.61 -1.40 -7.08
C VAL A 322 14.96 -1.20 -8.45
N VAL A 323 15.47 -1.89 -9.48
CA VAL A 323 14.83 -1.97 -10.78
C VAL A 323 13.58 -2.86 -10.69
N PRO A 324 12.39 -2.39 -11.10
CA PRO A 324 11.18 -3.20 -11.08
C PRO A 324 11.30 -4.47 -11.92
N THR A 325 10.56 -5.50 -11.51
CA THR A 325 10.21 -6.61 -12.39
C THR A 325 9.08 -6.14 -13.32
N TYR A 326 9.21 -6.38 -14.62
CA TYR A 326 8.20 -5.98 -15.60
C TYR A 326 7.38 -7.20 -16.06
N ALA A 327 6.06 -7.07 -16.02
CA ALA A 327 5.15 -8.13 -16.44
C ALA A 327 3.91 -7.54 -17.13
N TRP A 328 3.24 -8.34 -17.97
CA TRP A 328 1.94 -8.00 -18.52
C TRP A 328 0.90 -7.95 -17.40
N TYR A 329 0.11 -6.88 -17.37
CA TYR A 329 -0.99 -6.71 -16.41
C TYR A 329 -2.20 -6.10 -17.10
N ASN A 330 -3.36 -6.76 -17.00
CA ASN A 330 -4.62 -6.35 -17.60
C ASN A 330 -5.62 -5.75 -16.61
N GLY A 331 -5.19 -5.46 -15.38
CA GLY A 331 -6.05 -4.97 -14.30
C GLY A 331 -6.51 -6.04 -13.33
N VAL A 332 -6.31 -7.32 -13.63
CA VAL A 332 -6.67 -8.45 -12.76
C VAL A 332 -5.42 -9.17 -12.27
N SER A 333 -5.41 -9.60 -11.01
CA SER A 333 -4.37 -10.46 -10.46
C SER A 333 -4.92 -11.83 -10.09
N GLY A 334 -4.11 -12.86 -10.25
CA GLY A 334 -4.36 -14.14 -9.62
C GLY A 334 -3.85 -14.13 -8.19
N GLN A 335 -4.43 -14.98 -7.35
CA GLN A 335 -4.20 -14.99 -5.91
C GLN A 335 -4.17 -16.43 -5.40
N TYR A 336 -3.18 -16.76 -4.59
CA TYR A 336 -3.21 -17.96 -3.75
C TYR A 336 -4.25 -17.77 -2.65
N LEU A 337 -5.16 -18.72 -2.50
CA LEU A 337 -6.14 -18.75 -1.42
C LEU A 337 -5.74 -19.76 -0.35
N LEU A 338 -6.13 -19.49 0.89
CA LEU A 338 -5.90 -20.42 1.99
C LEU A 338 -6.49 -21.80 1.65
N GLY A 339 -5.66 -22.85 1.76
CA GLY A 339 -6.03 -24.22 1.44
C GLY A 339 -5.74 -24.66 -0.01
N ASP A 340 -5.33 -23.76 -0.90
CA ASP A 340 -4.83 -24.17 -2.23
C ASP A 340 -3.54 -25.01 -2.05
N GLU A 341 -3.41 -26.08 -2.83
CA GLU A 341 -2.23 -26.95 -2.81
C GLU A 341 -1.01 -26.26 -3.47
N ILE A 342 0.18 -26.48 -2.92
CA ILE A 342 1.46 -26.00 -3.44
C ILE A 342 2.36 -27.15 -3.86
N ASN A 343 3.30 -26.88 -4.77
CA ASN A 343 4.44 -27.77 -4.99
C ASN A 343 5.67 -27.19 -4.26
N PRO A 344 6.12 -27.78 -3.14
CA PRO A 344 7.24 -27.24 -2.37
C PRO A 344 8.60 -27.30 -3.10
N ALA A 345 8.69 -28.07 -4.20
CA ALA A 345 9.87 -28.10 -5.07
C ALA A 345 9.92 -26.93 -6.07
N GLN A 346 8.85 -26.12 -6.15
CA GLN A 346 8.75 -24.96 -7.02
C GLN A 346 8.47 -23.70 -6.19
N VAL A 347 8.80 -22.53 -6.74
CA VAL A 347 8.45 -21.26 -6.10
C VAL A 347 6.95 -21.04 -6.25
N THR A 348 6.25 -20.94 -5.12
CA THR A 348 4.81 -20.69 -5.11
C THR A 348 4.51 -19.20 -5.26
N SER A 349 3.74 -18.82 -6.28
CA SER A 349 3.26 -17.44 -6.43
C SER A 349 2.06 -17.20 -5.52
N LEU A 350 2.22 -16.32 -4.52
CA LEU A 350 1.11 -15.91 -3.65
C LEU A 350 0.12 -14.99 -4.36
N ASN A 351 0.59 -14.29 -5.40
CA ASN A 351 -0.21 -13.61 -6.38
C ASN A 351 0.56 -13.54 -7.70
N TRP A 352 -0.10 -13.16 -8.78
CA TRP A 352 0.55 -12.91 -10.07
C TRP A 352 -0.26 -11.93 -10.94
N PRO A 353 0.39 -11.07 -11.72
CA PRO A 353 -0.31 -10.20 -12.66
C PRO A 353 -0.88 -11.05 -13.81
N ALA A 354 -2.16 -10.86 -14.14
CA ALA A 354 -2.76 -11.54 -15.27
C ALA A 354 -2.61 -10.74 -16.58
N GLY A 355 -2.63 -11.46 -17.70
CA GLY A 355 -2.46 -10.89 -19.02
C GLY A 355 -1.21 -11.44 -19.71
N ASN A 356 -1.11 -11.19 -21.00
CA ASN A 356 0.03 -11.60 -21.83
C ASN A 356 0.16 -10.66 -23.04
N ARG A 357 1.13 -10.93 -23.92
CA ARG A 357 1.39 -10.11 -25.10
C ARG A 357 0.17 -9.95 -26.03
N LEU A 358 -0.68 -10.98 -26.13
CA LEU A 358 -1.84 -10.99 -27.02
C LEU A 358 -3.11 -10.38 -26.37
N ASP A 359 -3.11 -10.18 -25.05
CA ASP A 359 -4.21 -9.54 -24.35
C ASP A 359 -4.21 -8.04 -24.61
N THR A 360 -5.18 -7.56 -25.40
CA THR A 360 -5.28 -6.16 -25.82
C THR A 360 -5.46 -5.17 -24.66
N LYS A 361 -5.92 -5.62 -23.49
CA LYS A 361 -6.06 -4.80 -22.28
C LYS A 361 -4.78 -4.78 -21.44
N ALA A 362 -3.90 -5.76 -21.62
CA ALA A 362 -2.68 -5.85 -20.84
C ALA A 362 -1.64 -4.81 -21.27
N LYS A 363 -0.95 -4.20 -20.30
CA LYS A 363 0.25 -3.38 -20.48
C LYS A 363 1.41 -3.91 -19.65
N ILE A 364 2.63 -3.76 -20.13
CA ILE A 364 3.85 -4.06 -19.37
C ILE A 364 3.95 -3.05 -18.22
N THR A 365 3.88 -3.57 -17.00
CA THR A 365 3.70 -2.82 -15.75
C THR A 365 4.83 -3.16 -14.78
N PRO A 366 5.32 -2.20 -13.95
CA PRO A 366 6.39 -2.46 -13.00
C PRO A 366 5.85 -3.01 -11.67
N PHE A 367 6.56 -4.00 -11.15
CA PHE A 367 6.26 -4.65 -9.87
C PHE A 367 7.53 -4.77 -9.03
N LYS A 368 7.39 -4.63 -7.71
CA LYS A 368 8.32 -5.21 -6.75
C LYS A 368 8.02 -6.70 -6.64
N ALA A 369 9.03 -7.54 -6.81
CA ALA A 369 8.97 -8.96 -6.46
C ALA A 369 9.52 -9.16 -5.05
N MET A 370 8.66 -9.52 -4.11
CA MET A 370 9.04 -9.97 -2.78
C MET A 370 9.16 -11.48 -2.80
N ARG A 371 10.31 -12.02 -2.42
CA ARG A 371 10.55 -13.47 -2.34
C ARG A 371 10.80 -13.90 -0.90
N GLY A 372 10.75 -15.19 -0.64
CA GLY A 372 11.05 -15.69 0.69
C GLY A 372 10.74 -17.16 0.87
N LYS A 373 10.91 -17.64 2.09
CA LYS A 373 10.48 -18.97 2.52
C LYS A 373 9.52 -18.85 3.69
N GLN A 374 8.42 -19.60 3.64
CA GLN A 374 7.44 -19.63 4.71
C GLN A 374 6.92 -21.05 4.96
N VAL A 375 6.34 -21.24 6.14
CA VAL A 375 5.82 -22.51 6.63
C VAL A 375 4.69 -23.06 5.78
N TYR A 376 4.74 -24.36 5.51
CA TYR A 376 3.68 -25.14 4.88
C TYR A 376 3.55 -26.50 5.55
N ASP A 377 2.39 -27.16 5.36
CA ASP A 377 2.13 -28.51 5.84
C ASP A 377 2.75 -29.56 4.90
N LYS A 378 3.59 -30.45 5.42
CA LYS A 378 4.32 -31.44 4.58
C LYS A 378 3.43 -32.51 3.96
N LYS A 379 2.27 -32.80 4.57
CA LYS A 379 1.36 -33.85 4.10
C LYS A 379 0.24 -33.28 3.25
N LEU A 380 -0.26 -32.10 3.62
CA LEU A 380 -1.36 -31.44 2.92
C LEU A 380 -0.87 -30.55 1.77
N ASN A 381 0.41 -30.20 1.75
CA ASN A 381 1.00 -29.28 0.77
C ASN A 381 0.25 -27.93 0.72
N THR A 382 -0.12 -27.38 1.88
CA THR A 382 -0.77 -26.06 1.96
C THR A 382 0.03 -25.13 2.85
N ILE A 383 0.11 -23.84 2.50
CA ILE A 383 0.71 -22.82 3.37
C ILE A 383 -0.08 -22.72 4.68
N LEU A 384 0.63 -22.69 5.80
CA LEU A 384 0.05 -22.67 7.14
C LEU A 384 -0.02 -21.25 7.70
N VAL A 385 -1.03 -21.00 8.54
CA VAL A 385 -1.16 -19.77 9.34
C VAL A 385 -0.51 -19.96 10.71
N PRO A 386 0.63 -19.31 11.02
CA PRO A 386 1.23 -19.38 12.33
C PRO A 386 0.71 -18.30 13.28
N LYS A 387 0.61 -18.63 14.56
CA LYS A 387 0.51 -17.65 15.64
C LYS A 387 1.88 -17.10 15.99
N LEU A 388 2.20 -15.91 15.48
CA LEU A 388 3.48 -15.23 15.71
C LEU A 388 3.45 -14.36 16.98
N PHE A 389 2.35 -13.65 17.20
CA PHE A 389 2.20 -12.62 18.22
C PHE A 389 1.31 -13.03 19.40
N GLY A 390 1.56 -12.43 20.56
CA GLY A 390 0.74 -12.55 21.76
C GLY A 390 1.19 -13.67 22.69
N LYS A 391 0.33 -14.01 23.64
CA LYS A 391 0.55 -15.15 24.54
C LYS A 391 0.71 -16.43 23.72
N ASP A 392 1.69 -17.26 24.08
CA ASP A 392 2.01 -18.55 23.45
C ASP A 392 2.40 -18.49 21.95
N GLY A 393 2.45 -17.29 21.36
CA GLY A 393 2.90 -17.08 19.98
C GLY A 393 4.40 -17.31 19.82
N PHE A 394 4.83 -17.61 18.60
CA PHE A 394 6.21 -17.92 18.23
C PHE A 394 7.26 -16.99 18.88
N TRP A 395 7.02 -15.67 18.90
CA TRP A 395 7.96 -14.69 19.44
C TRP A 395 8.10 -14.68 20.97
N LYS A 396 7.21 -15.35 21.69
CA LYS A 396 7.20 -15.43 23.16
C LYS A 396 7.29 -16.85 23.70
N ASN A 397 7.15 -17.86 22.84
CA ASN A 397 7.12 -19.27 23.21
C ASN A 397 8.35 -20.02 22.66
N GLY A 398 9.55 -19.54 23.00
CA GLY A 398 10.79 -20.23 22.66
C GLY A 398 11.13 -20.38 21.17
N PHE A 399 10.38 -19.75 20.26
CA PHE A 399 10.47 -19.97 18.81
C PHE A 399 10.09 -21.40 18.38
N GLU A 400 9.10 -21.99 19.06
CA GLU A 400 8.57 -23.32 18.74
C GLU A 400 7.54 -23.27 17.59
N TRP A 401 7.99 -23.60 16.37
CA TRP A 401 7.15 -23.56 15.18
C TRP A 401 5.91 -24.45 15.28
N LYS A 402 6.05 -25.71 15.70
CA LYS A 402 4.91 -26.62 15.80
C LYS A 402 3.80 -26.06 16.70
N ALA A 403 4.17 -25.52 17.87
CA ALA A 403 3.22 -24.91 18.79
C ALA A 403 2.55 -23.67 18.20
N ALA A 404 3.31 -22.81 17.51
CA ALA A 404 2.78 -21.64 16.82
C ALA A 404 1.81 -22.01 15.69
N LEU A 405 2.09 -23.08 14.95
CA LEU A 405 1.24 -23.60 13.88
C LEU A 405 -0.03 -24.23 14.46
N ASP A 406 0.09 -25.12 15.46
CA ASP A 406 -1.06 -25.72 16.17
C ASP A 406 -2.04 -24.64 16.67
N LEU A 407 -1.54 -23.52 17.21
CA LEU A 407 -2.38 -22.43 17.67
C LEU A 407 -2.98 -21.59 16.53
N GLY A 408 -2.19 -21.29 15.50
CA GLY A 408 -2.62 -20.45 14.39
C GLY A 408 -3.66 -21.14 13.52
N THR A 409 -3.42 -22.39 13.13
CA THR A 409 -4.32 -23.18 12.28
C THR A 409 -5.64 -23.47 12.98
N LYS A 410 -5.60 -23.86 14.27
CA LYS A 410 -6.80 -24.08 15.09
C LYS A 410 -7.66 -22.82 15.22
N SER A 411 -7.05 -21.64 15.24
CA SER A 411 -7.80 -20.38 15.38
C SER A 411 -8.71 -20.07 14.19
N ILE A 412 -8.44 -20.67 13.03
CA ILE A 412 -9.21 -20.50 11.79
C ILE A 412 -9.80 -21.82 11.27
N GLY A 413 -9.68 -22.91 12.03
CA GLY A 413 -10.12 -24.24 11.59
C GLY A 413 -9.35 -24.79 10.38
N GLN A 414 -8.11 -24.36 10.15
CA GLN A 414 -7.25 -24.93 9.12
C GLN A 414 -6.73 -26.29 9.60
N ASP A 415 -6.77 -27.29 8.72
CA ASP A 415 -6.16 -28.61 8.98
C ASP A 415 -4.63 -28.49 9.09
N PHE A 416 -4.07 -29.18 10.08
CA PHE A 416 -2.63 -29.31 10.26
C PHE A 416 -2.29 -30.75 10.62
N SER A 417 -1.43 -31.37 9.82
CA SER A 417 -1.01 -32.76 9.97
C SER A 417 -0.06 -32.99 11.14
N GLY A 418 0.43 -31.91 11.76
CA GLY A 418 1.47 -31.92 12.78
C GLY A 418 2.89 -31.89 12.22
N GLU A 419 3.05 -31.96 10.89
CA GLU A 419 4.34 -31.90 10.19
C GLU A 419 4.42 -30.68 9.27
N TYR A 420 5.50 -29.91 9.40
CA TYR A 420 5.71 -28.69 8.63
C TYR A 420 7.13 -28.64 8.05
N ASP A 421 7.28 -27.86 7.00
CA ASP A 421 8.57 -27.49 6.42
C ASP A 421 8.44 -26.09 5.80
N PHE A 422 9.46 -25.61 5.09
CA PHE A 422 9.49 -24.28 4.47
C PHE A 422 9.58 -24.37 2.96
N ALA A 423 8.69 -23.66 2.26
CA ALA A 423 8.65 -23.60 0.81
C ALA A 423 8.94 -22.17 0.32
N GLU A 424 9.57 -22.07 -0.86
CA GLU A 424 9.83 -20.78 -1.49
C GLU A 424 8.55 -20.16 -2.05
N THR A 425 8.42 -18.86 -1.86
CA THR A 425 7.30 -18.07 -2.34
C THR A 425 7.75 -16.81 -3.03
N VAL A 426 6.93 -16.32 -3.96
CA VAL A 426 7.05 -15.00 -4.56
C VAL A 426 5.72 -14.28 -4.49
N SER A 427 5.77 -12.97 -4.29
CA SER A 427 4.61 -12.10 -4.42
C SER A 427 4.99 -10.80 -5.10
N TYR A 428 4.04 -10.25 -5.85
CA TYR A 428 4.21 -9.04 -6.64
C TYR A 428 3.42 -7.90 -6.01
N TRP A 429 4.03 -6.71 -6.02
CA TRP A 429 3.46 -5.47 -5.53
C TRP A 429 3.60 -4.43 -6.63
N LYS A 430 2.48 -3.97 -7.19
CA LYS A 430 2.48 -2.97 -8.27
C LYS A 430 3.12 -1.67 -7.77
N ILE A 431 4.05 -1.12 -8.55
CA ILE A 431 4.72 0.15 -8.27
C ILE A 431 3.95 1.27 -8.97
N ASN A 432 3.51 2.27 -8.20
CA ASN A 432 2.69 3.38 -8.71
C ASN A 432 3.18 4.76 -8.27
N HIS A 433 3.97 4.83 -7.20
CA HIS A 433 4.47 6.09 -6.63
C HIS A 433 5.97 6.23 -6.86
N GLN A 434 6.54 7.34 -6.41
CA GLN A 434 7.89 7.76 -6.70
C GLN A 434 8.10 8.03 -8.19
N VAL A 435 7.14 8.73 -8.82
CA VAL A 435 7.27 9.15 -10.22
C VAL A 435 8.45 10.11 -10.33
N ALA A 436 9.44 9.73 -11.13
CA ALA A 436 10.67 10.51 -11.30
C ALA A 436 10.47 11.67 -12.29
N PRO A 437 11.31 12.71 -12.23
CA PRO A 437 11.33 13.77 -13.23
C PRO A 437 11.41 13.22 -14.66
N ALA A 438 10.73 13.87 -15.62
CA ALA A 438 10.66 13.41 -17.01
C ALA A 438 12.05 13.21 -17.66
N LYS A 439 13.05 13.99 -17.26
CA LYS A 439 14.44 13.83 -17.71
C LYS A 439 15.03 12.48 -17.31
N ASP A 440 14.62 11.92 -16.17
CA ASP A 440 15.11 10.68 -15.57
C ASP A 440 14.25 9.46 -15.95
N ALA A 441 13.14 9.66 -16.66
CA ALA A 441 12.33 8.57 -17.22
C ALA A 441 13.16 7.72 -18.20
N LEU A 442 12.83 6.42 -18.29
CA LEU A 442 13.51 5.47 -19.17
C LEU A 442 13.54 5.95 -20.62
N LYS A 443 14.71 5.80 -21.25
CA LYS A 443 14.98 6.10 -22.65
C LYS A 443 15.00 4.81 -23.45
N CYS A 444 15.04 4.94 -24.78
CA CYS A 444 14.99 3.80 -25.70
C CYS A 444 16.04 2.74 -25.36
N LYS A 445 17.28 3.16 -25.06
CA LYS A 445 18.40 2.25 -24.78
C LYS A 445 18.33 1.57 -23.42
N ASP A 446 17.47 2.04 -22.50
CA ASP A 446 17.22 1.33 -21.25
C ASP A 446 16.49 0.00 -21.50
N CYS A 447 15.68 -0.08 -22.56
CA CYS A 447 14.95 -1.31 -22.92
C CYS A 447 15.58 -2.00 -24.14
N HIS A 448 15.90 -1.23 -25.18
CA HIS A 448 16.45 -1.69 -26.45
C HIS A 448 17.99 -1.64 -26.45
N ALA A 449 18.59 -2.28 -25.45
CA ALA A 449 20.04 -2.34 -25.30
C ALA A 449 20.67 -3.41 -26.21
N LYS A 450 22.00 -3.35 -26.35
CA LYS A 450 22.76 -4.45 -26.95
C LYS A 450 22.92 -5.58 -25.93
N ASP A 451 23.08 -6.80 -26.45
CA ASP A 451 23.57 -7.96 -25.69
C ASP A 451 22.81 -8.29 -24.41
N GLY A 452 21.48 -8.13 -24.41
CA GLY A 452 20.62 -8.52 -23.29
C GLY A 452 20.70 -7.60 -22.06
N GLN A 453 21.43 -6.49 -22.13
CA GLN A 453 21.59 -5.54 -21.01
C GLN A 453 20.36 -4.63 -20.79
N GLY A 454 19.28 -4.87 -21.53
CA GLY A 454 18.07 -4.07 -21.45
C GLY A 454 17.21 -4.47 -20.26
N ARG A 455 16.38 -3.55 -19.78
CA ARG A 455 15.43 -3.77 -18.68
C ARG A 455 14.36 -4.83 -18.95
N MET A 456 14.09 -5.11 -20.22
CA MET A 456 13.01 -6.00 -20.64
C MET A 456 13.54 -7.41 -20.91
N ASP A 457 13.03 -8.38 -20.16
CA ASP A 457 13.12 -9.79 -20.54
C ASP A 457 12.15 -10.06 -21.69
N TRP A 458 12.61 -9.83 -22.92
CA TRP A 458 11.78 -9.97 -24.12
C TRP A 458 11.19 -11.37 -24.25
N GLN A 459 11.96 -12.41 -23.94
CA GLN A 459 11.49 -13.81 -24.03
C GLN A 459 10.43 -14.10 -22.97
N GLY A 460 10.68 -13.71 -21.71
CA GLY A 460 9.70 -13.83 -20.63
C GLY A 460 8.41 -13.03 -20.89
N LEU A 461 8.49 -11.92 -21.63
CA LEU A 461 7.34 -11.12 -22.07
C LEU A 461 6.65 -11.67 -23.34
N GLY A 462 7.11 -12.80 -23.88
CA GLY A 462 6.52 -13.48 -25.03
C GLY A 462 6.91 -12.89 -26.39
N TYR A 463 8.01 -12.16 -26.47
CA TYR A 463 8.62 -11.71 -27.72
C TYR A 463 9.74 -12.67 -28.16
N GLU A 464 9.93 -12.82 -29.47
CA GLU A 464 11.05 -13.60 -30.04
C GLU A 464 12.42 -12.91 -29.86
N GLY A 465 12.43 -11.66 -29.40
CA GLY A 465 13.60 -10.83 -29.20
C GLY A 465 13.22 -9.36 -29.06
N ASP A 466 14.21 -8.49 -29.08
CA ASP A 466 14.01 -7.04 -29.02
C ASP A 466 13.18 -6.55 -30.21
N PRO A 467 11.97 -5.98 -29.99
CA PRO A 467 11.07 -5.58 -31.06
C PRO A 467 11.57 -4.38 -31.87
N SER A 468 12.61 -3.68 -31.42
CA SER A 468 13.27 -2.63 -32.22
C SER A 468 14.17 -3.20 -33.32
N LYS A 469 14.59 -4.47 -33.23
CA LYS A 469 15.58 -5.10 -34.12
C LYS A 469 14.96 -5.90 -35.26
N LYS A 470 13.69 -6.31 -35.15
CA LYS A 470 12.99 -7.12 -36.15
C LYS A 470 11.61 -6.53 -36.41
N ARG A 471 11.28 -6.23 -37.66
CA ARG A 471 9.92 -5.79 -38.04
C ARG A 471 8.94 -6.95 -37.86
N GLY A 472 7.71 -6.63 -37.45
CA GLY A 472 6.59 -7.59 -37.36
C GLY A 472 6.51 -8.39 -36.04
N ILE A 473 7.45 -8.20 -35.10
CA ILE A 473 7.34 -8.81 -33.77
C ILE A 473 6.80 -7.85 -32.70
N SER A 474 6.62 -6.56 -33.03
CA SER A 474 5.90 -5.62 -32.18
C SER A 474 4.44 -6.07 -32.05
N ARG A 475 3.85 -5.85 -30.87
CA ARG A 475 2.43 -6.20 -30.63
C ARG A 475 1.47 -5.44 -31.55
N PHE A 476 1.79 -4.18 -31.84
CA PHE A 476 1.04 -3.32 -32.74
C PHE A 476 1.91 -2.95 -33.94
N GLU A 477 1.28 -2.64 -35.06
CA GLU A 477 1.98 -2.30 -36.30
C GLU A 477 2.59 -0.90 -36.21
N LEU A 478 3.88 -0.77 -36.52
CA LEU A 478 4.61 0.52 -36.44
C LEU A 478 4.02 1.62 -37.32
N LYS A 479 3.37 1.27 -38.44
CA LYS A 479 2.64 2.23 -39.28
C LYS A 479 1.53 2.94 -38.52
N ASP A 480 0.98 2.32 -37.47
CA ASP A 480 -0.05 2.93 -36.63
C ASP A 480 0.51 4.07 -35.76
N ALA A 481 1.83 4.22 -35.64
CA ALA A 481 2.46 5.37 -34.98
C ALA A 481 2.52 6.62 -35.89
N TYR A 482 2.27 6.46 -37.19
CA TYR A 482 2.42 7.50 -38.22
C TYR A 482 1.20 7.56 -39.17
N LYS A 483 0.06 6.97 -38.79
CA LYS A 483 -1.10 6.73 -39.66
C LYS A 483 -1.86 7.98 -40.12
N ASP A 484 -1.56 9.14 -39.55
CA ASP A 484 -2.17 10.43 -39.87
C ASP A 484 -1.25 11.33 -40.74
N GLU A 485 -0.44 10.69 -41.59
CA GLU A 485 0.37 11.28 -42.67
C GLU A 485 -0.06 10.65 -44.00
#